data_AF-A0A536VSB5-F1
#
_entry.id   AF-A0A536VSB5-F1
#
_cell.length_a   1.000
_cell.length_b   1.000
_cell.length_c   1.000
_cell.angle_alpha   90.00
_cell.angle_beta   90.00
_cell.angle_gamma   90.00
#
_symmetry.space_group_name_H-M   'P 1'
#
loop_
_entity.id
_entity.type
_entity.pdbx_description
1 polymer ?
#
loop_
_entity_poly.entity_id
_entity_poly.type
_entity_poly.pdbx_seq_one_letter_code
_entity_poly.pdbx_strand_id
1 'polypeptide(L)'
;MLQLADGLTARYSSVAPFARRSRKPKSLMTSRVRSLSVREIDSASCEMKRMFVYTQFHGKGVGHTLTDAVINEARALGYRTMRLDTSIRQDEARGLYQRLGFKTIEPYYELPEDLRNWLVFMELSL
;
A
#
# COMPACT_ATOMS: atom_id res chain seq x y z
N MET A 1 15.01 -14.93 -12.66
CA MET A 1 15.96 -13.94 -13.20
C MET A 1 15.16 -13.04 -14.13
N LEU A 2 14.82 -11.82 -13.70
CA LEU A 2 14.26 -10.79 -14.57
C LEU A 2 14.94 -9.48 -14.18
N GLN A 3 15.83 -9.04 -15.06
CA GLN A 3 16.46 -7.72 -15.03
C GLN A 3 15.40 -6.67 -15.38
N LEU A 4 15.39 -5.56 -14.64
CA LEU A 4 14.73 -4.34 -15.04
C LEU A 4 15.84 -3.34 -15.41
N ALA A 5 15.88 -3.00 -16.69
CA ALA A 5 16.68 -1.91 -17.22
C ALA A 5 15.95 -0.57 -17.01
N ASP A 6 16.75 0.49 -17.02
CA ASP A 6 16.38 1.90 -17.22
C ASP A 6 15.90 2.69 -16.00
N GLY A 7 16.88 3.11 -15.20
CA GLY A 7 17.33 4.50 -15.30
C GLY A 7 16.36 5.62 -14.87
N LEU A 8 15.73 5.53 -13.70
CA LEU A 8 15.25 6.71 -12.98
C LEU A 8 15.54 6.54 -11.48
N THR A 9 16.42 7.38 -10.94
CA THR A 9 16.81 7.38 -9.53
C THR A 9 15.67 7.89 -8.65
N ALA A 10 14.62 7.08 -8.48
CA ALA A 10 13.63 7.29 -7.42
C ALA A 10 14.34 7.08 -6.08
N ARG A 11 14.44 8.14 -5.27
CA ARG A 11 14.99 8.06 -3.91
C ARG A 11 14.10 7.11 -3.10
N TYR A 12 14.54 5.85 -3.01
CA TYR A 12 13.92 4.79 -2.23
C TYR A 12 14.19 5.07 -0.75
N SER A 13 13.27 5.74 -0.07
CA SER A 13 13.30 5.78 1.40
C SER A 13 12.79 4.43 1.89
N SER A 14 13.72 3.54 2.25
CA SER A 14 13.40 2.26 2.87
C SER A 14 12.67 2.50 4.19
N VAL A 15 11.36 2.30 4.22
CA VAL A 15 10.60 2.22 5.47
C VAL A 15 10.90 0.89 6.15
N ALA A 16 11.93 0.90 7.00
CA ALA A 16 12.07 0.01 8.14
C ALA A 16 12.85 0.75 9.24
N PRO A 17 12.34 0.73 10.49
CA PRO A 17 12.89 -0.28 11.38
C PRO A 17 11.83 -0.91 12.31
N PHE A 18 11.37 -2.12 11.98
CA PHE A 18 10.92 -3.09 12.98
C PHE A 18 12.04 -4.12 13.20
N ALA A 19 13.18 -3.66 13.72
CA ALA A 19 14.29 -4.50 14.11
C ALA A 19 15.04 -3.86 15.29
N ARG A 20 14.41 -3.79 16.46
CA ARG A 20 15.17 -3.75 17.71
C ARG A 20 15.47 -5.18 18.14
N ARG A 21 16.76 -5.50 18.20
CA ARG A 21 17.33 -6.70 18.82
C ARG A 21 16.61 -7.00 20.14
N SER A 22 15.88 -8.11 20.17
CA SER A 22 15.57 -8.79 21.42
C SER A 22 15.86 -10.27 21.20
N ARG A 23 16.69 -10.84 22.08
CA ARG A 23 17.00 -12.28 22.13
C ARG A 23 15.67 -13.03 22.14
N LYS A 24 15.38 -13.84 21.11
CA LYS A 24 14.16 -14.66 21.09
C LYS A 24 14.30 -15.81 22.10
N PRO A 25 13.37 -15.99 23.06
CA PRO A 25 13.03 -17.33 23.51
C PRO A 25 12.27 -18.05 22.39
N LYS A 26 12.47 -19.37 22.29
CA LYS A 26 11.85 -20.25 21.29
C LYS A 26 10.33 -20.33 21.51
N SER A 27 9.56 -19.50 20.81
CA SER A 27 8.12 -19.67 20.52
C SER A 27 7.60 -18.33 20.03
N LEU A 28 7.43 -18.13 18.71
CA LEU A 28 6.48 -17.15 18.18
C LEU A 28 6.25 -17.45 16.70
N MET A 29 5.06 -18.00 16.42
CA MET A 29 4.49 -18.25 15.09
C MET A 29 4.74 -17.05 14.15
N THR A 30 5.46 -17.31 13.07
CA THR A 30 5.93 -16.30 12.11
C THR A 30 4.79 -15.85 11.18
N SER A 31 4.02 -14.84 11.58
CA SER A 31 3.08 -14.13 10.70
C SER A 31 3.86 -13.36 9.63
N ARG A 32 3.95 -13.88 8.40
CA ARG A 32 4.60 -13.15 7.29
C ARG A 32 3.56 -12.28 6.60
N VAL A 33 3.75 -10.96 6.62
CA VAL A 33 3.08 -9.95 5.78
C VAL A 33 4.13 -9.43 4.80
N ARG A 34 3.78 -9.16 3.53
CA ARG A 34 4.73 -8.63 2.56
C ARG A 34 4.42 -7.15 2.29
N SER A 35 5.34 -6.31 2.78
CA SER A 35 5.58 -4.86 2.65
C SER A 35 4.48 -3.97 2.09
N LEU A 36 4.16 -2.91 2.83
CA LEU A 36 3.57 -1.69 2.28
C LEU A 36 4.64 -0.68 1.92
N SER A 37 4.46 0.07 0.85
CA SER A 37 5.38 1.14 0.46
C SER A 37 4.58 2.34 -0.02
N VAL A 38 4.98 3.53 0.41
CA VAL A 38 4.42 4.78 -0.11
C VAL A 38 5.37 5.31 -1.19
N ARG A 39 4.82 5.72 -2.34
CA ARG A 39 5.53 6.43 -3.40
C ARG A 39 5.06 7.88 -3.44
N GLU A 40 5.97 8.83 -3.47
CA GLU A 40 5.63 10.23 -3.70
C GLU A 40 5.05 10.41 -5.12
N ILE A 41 3.91 11.08 -5.23
CA ILE A 41 3.34 11.53 -6.52
C ILE A 41 3.76 12.99 -6.74
N ASP A 42 3.54 13.82 -5.72
CA ASP A 42 3.89 15.24 -5.69
C ASP A 42 4.12 15.69 -4.23
N SER A 43 4.44 16.97 -4.04
CA SER A 43 4.73 17.57 -2.72
C SER A 43 3.63 17.41 -1.65
N ALA A 44 2.40 17.09 -2.04
CA ALA A 44 1.25 16.94 -1.16
C ALA A 44 0.55 15.57 -1.29
N SER A 45 0.90 14.79 -2.30
CA SER A 45 0.22 13.53 -2.62
C SER A 45 1.17 12.36 -2.63
N CYS A 46 0.72 11.25 -2.06
CA CYS A 46 1.44 10.00 -2.05
C CYS A 46 0.58 8.85 -2.56
N GLU A 47 1.21 7.75 -2.92
CA GLU A 47 0.58 6.56 -3.44
C GLU A 47 0.94 5.36 -2.58
N MET A 48 -0.06 4.67 -2.03
CA MET A 48 0.16 3.43 -1.32
C MET A 48 0.28 2.28 -2.33
N LYS A 49 1.44 1.64 -2.38
CA LYS A 49 1.73 0.49 -3.24
C LYS A 49 1.95 -0.81 -2.47
N ARG A 50 1.61 -1.91 -3.16
CA ARG A 50 2.07 -3.30 -2.90
C ARG A 50 1.57 -3.93 -1.59
N MET A 51 0.34 -3.69 -1.17
CA MET A 51 -0.25 -4.43 -0.05
C MET A 51 -0.53 -5.89 -0.43
N PHE A 52 0.13 -6.86 0.23
CA PHE A 52 -0.25 -8.27 0.12
C PHE A 52 -0.32 -8.94 1.50
N VAL A 53 -1.53 -9.35 1.86
CA VAL A 53 -1.80 -10.21 3.03
C VAL A 53 -2.06 -11.61 2.50
N TYR A 54 -1.31 -12.61 3.01
CA TYR A 54 -1.56 -14.00 2.64
C TYR A 54 -2.97 -14.42 3.05
N THR A 55 -3.62 -15.24 2.23
CA THR A 55 -5.02 -15.69 2.39
C THR A 55 -5.33 -16.28 3.76
N GLN A 56 -4.39 -17.00 4.36
CA GLN A 56 -4.49 -17.56 5.73
C GLN A 56 -4.68 -16.50 6.86
N PHE A 57 -4.49 -15.21 6.54
CA PHE A 57 -4.65 -14.07 7.44
C PHE A 57 -5.77 -13.10 7.03
N HIS A 58 -6.55 -13.43 6.00
CA HIS A 58 -7.76 -12.68 5.65
C HIS A 58 -8.81 -12.80 6.76
N GLY A 59 -9.71 -11.81 6.84
CA GLY A 59 -10.74 -11.76 7.88
C GLY A 59 -10.25 -11.47 9.32
N LYS A 60 -8.94 -11.34 9.55
CA LYS A 60 -8.35 -11.14 10.89
C LYS A 60 -7.94 -9.69 11.19
N GLY A 61 -8.42 -8.71 10.42
CA GLY A 61 -8.09 -7.29 10.62
C GLY A 61 -6.64 -6.89 10.29
N VAL A 62 -5.82 -7.82 9.78
CA VAL A 62 -4.41 -7.57 9.45
C VAL A 62 -4.27 -6.49 8.37
N GLY A 63 -5.06 -6.58 7.30
CA GLY A 63 -5.08 -5.55 6.25
C GLY A 63 -5.40 -4.17 6.81
N HIS A 64 -6.45 -4.06 7.64
CA HIS A 64 -6.82 -2.79 8.27
C HIS A 64 -5.70 -2.18 9.10
N THR A 65 -5.10 -2.98 10.00
CA THR A 65 -4.01 -2.51 10.87
C THR A 65 -2.83 -1.97 10.07
N LEU A 66 -2.50 -2.67 8.99
CA LEU A 66 -1.41 -2.29 8.11
C LEU A 66 -1.71 -1.03 7.31
N THR A 67 -2.91 -0.92 6.73
CA THR A 67 -3.33 0.28 6.00
C THR A 67 -3.35 1.50 6.92
N ASP A 68 -3.90 1.36 8.12
CA ASP A 68 -4.00 2.45 9.09
C ASP A 68 -2.61 2.96 9.52
N ALA A 69 -1.66 2.05 9.73
CA ALA A 69 -0.28 2.41 10.00
C ALA A 69 0.34 3.26 8.87
N VAL A 70 0.07 2.91 7.61
CA VAL A 70 0.56 3.66 6.44
C VAL A 70 -0.09 5.03 6.31
N ILE A 71 -1.41 5.13 6.56
CA ILE A 71 -2.13 6.41 6.58
C ILE A 71 -1.52 7.34 7.62
N ASN A 72 -1.28 6.83 8.83
CA ASN A 72 -0.69 7.61 9.92
C ASN A 72 0.73 8.06 9.63
N GLU A 73 1.55 7.20 9.00
CA GLU A 73 2.89 7.58 8.54
C GLU A 73 2.84 8.67 7.45
N ALA A 74 1.94 8.54 6.47
CA ALA A 74 1.81 9.54 5.42
C ALA A 74 1.39 10.91 5.96
N ARG A 75 0.47 10.94 6.94
CA ARG A 75 0.13 12.17 7.68
C ARG A 75 1.33 12.78 8.39
N ALA A 76 2.11 11.96 9.09
CA ALA A 76 3.30 12.42 9.80
C ALA A 76 4.38 12.99 8.87
N LEU A 77 4.43 12.51 7.62
CA LEU A 77 5.30 13.03 6.56
C LEU A 77 4.76 14.29 5.89
N GLY A 78 3.55 14.75 6.23
CA GLY A 78 2.95 15.99 5.71
C GLY A 78 2.15 15.83 4.42
N TYR A 79 1.88 14.60 3.97
CA TYR A 79 1.00 14.38 2.83
C TYR A 79 -0.45 14.74 3.17
N ARG A 80 -1.15 15.34 2.21
CA ARG A 80 -2.57 15.72 2.29
C ARG A 80 -3.49 14.74 1.56
N THR A 81 -2.92 13.97 0.64
CA THR A 81 -3.68 13.04 -0.19
C THR A 81 -2.93 11.73 -0.32
N MET A 82 -3.65 10.61 -0.21
CA MET A 82 -3.16 9.28 -0.51
C MET A 82 -3.99 8.65 -1.61
N ARG A 83 -3.33 8.11 -2.63
CA ARG A 83 -3.96 7.40 -3.75
C ARG A 83 -3.52 5.95 -3.81
N LEU A 84 -4.33 5.13 -4.48
CA LEU A 84 -3.99 3.76 -4.84
C LEU A 84 -4.74 3.34 -6.10
N ASP A 85 -4.21 2.31 -6.75
CA ASP A 85 -4.90 1.49 -7.73
C ASP A 85 -5.04 0.06 -7.20
N THR A 86 -6.15 -0.59 -7.53
CA THR A 86 -6.42 -1.99 -7.15
C THR A 86 -7.17 -2.70 -8.28
N SER A 87 -7.02 -4.02 -8.41
CA SER A 87 -7.77 -4.75 -9.44
C SER A 87 -9.27 -4.80 -9.12
N ILE A 88 -10.12 -4.75 -10.15
CA ILE A 88 -11.57 -4.99 -10.03
C ILE A 88 -11.92 -6.32 -9.35
N ARG A 89 -11.00 -7.30 -9.36
CA ARG A 89 -11.19 -8.63 -8.76
C ARG A 89 -10.86 -8.69 -7.26
N GLN A 90 -10.37 -7.61 -6.67
CA GLN A 90 -9.93 -7.56 -5.27
C GLN A 90 -11.01 -6.94 -4.37
N ASP A 91 -12.20 -7.55 -4.35
CA ASP A 91 -13.37 -7.02 -3.64
C ASP A 91 -13.14 -6.81 -2.14
N GLU A 92 -12.41 -7.71 -1.48
CA GLU A 92 -12.07 -7.57 -0.06
C GLU A 92 -11.20 -6.36 0.22
N ALA A 93 -10.21 -6.10 -0.65
CA ALA A 93 -9.31 -4.95 -0.53
C ALA A 93 -10.09 -3.65 -0.82
N ARG A 94 -10.91 -3.64 -1.87
CA ARG A 94 -11.79 -2.50 -2.19
C ARG A 94 -12.71 -2.17 -1.03
N GLY A 95 -13.38 -3.17 -0.45
CA GLY A 95 -14.23 -2.99 0.73
C GLY A 95 -13.44 -2.52 1.95
N LEU A 96 -12.20 -2.97 2.14
CA LEU A 96 -11.33 -2.46 3.20
C LEU A 96 -11.01 -0.97 3.00
N TYR A 97 -10.58 -0.57 1.81
CA TYR A 97 -10.24 0.82 1.52
C TYR A 97 -11.47 1.73 1.66
N GLN A 98 -12.63 1.31 1.18
CA GLN A 98 -13.89 2.05 1.37
C GLN A 98 -14.21 2.27 2.85
N ARG A 99 -14.07 1.24 3.70
CA ARG A 99 -14.27 1.37 5.15
C ARG A 99 -13.28 2.32 5.82
N LEU A 100 -12.08 2.44 5.27
CA LEU A 100 -11.05 3.38 5.71
C LEU A 100 -11.23 4.80 5.14
N GLY A 101 -12.30 5.04 4.38
CA GLY A 101 -12.66 6.37 3.86
C GLY A 101 -12.11 6.68 2.47
N PHE A 102 -11.45 5.72 1.80
CA PHE A 102 -11.07 5.91 0.41
C PHE A 102 -12.30 5.99 -0.50
N LYS A 103 -12.28 6.94 -1.43
CA LYS A 103 -13.32 7.14 -2.45
C LYS A 103 -12.77 6.77 -3.81
N THR A 104 -13.61 6.17 -4.66
CA THR A 104 -13.24 5.90 -6.06
C THR A 104 -13.05 7.22 -6.80
N ILE A 105 -12.00 7.30 -7.62
CA ILE A 105 -11.69 8.45 -8.47
C ILE A 105 -11.40 8.00 -9.90
N GLU A 106 -11.31 8.96 -10.82
CA GLU A 106 -10.79 8.72 -12.16
C GLU A 106 -9.29 8.36 -12.12
N PRO A 107 -8.77 7.66 -13.14
CA PRO A 107 -7.34 7.36 -13.23
C PRO A 107 -6.49 8.63 -13.16
N TYR A 108 -5.45 8.60 -12.33
CA TYR A 108 -4.55 9.74 -12.10
C TYR A 108 -3.17 9.59 -12.76
N TYR A 109 -3.02 8.61 -13.65
CA TYR A 109 -1.90 8.46 -14.57
C TYR A 109 -2.41 7.95 -15.92
N GLU A 110 -1.57 7.98 -16.96
CA GLU A 110 -1.92 7.45 -18.28
C GLU A 110 -1.79 5.92 -18.30
N LEU A 111 -2.77 5.24 -18.90
CA LEU A 111 -2.80 3.78 -19.03
C LEU A 111 -3.45 3.37 -20.36
N PRO A 112 -3.03 2.23 -20.93
CA PRO A 112 -3.73 1.58 -22.03
C PRO A 112 -5.20 1.30 -21.67
N GLU A 113 -6.08 1.36 -22.67
CA GLU A 113 -7.52 1.18 -22.50
C GLU A 113 -7.89 -0.16 -21.86
N ASP A 114 -7.18 -1.23 -22.22
CA ASP A 114 -7.40 -2.55 -21.62
C ASP A 114 -7.24 -2.50 -20.09
N LEU A 115 -6.18 -1.86 -19.59
CA LEU A 115 -5.94 -1.76 -18.14
C LEU A 115 -6.95 -0.87 -17.43
N ARG A 116 -7.58 0.08 -18.14
CA ARG A 116 -8.58 0.99 -17.57
C ARG A 116 -9.80 0.23 -17.09
N ASN A 117 -10.15 -0.85 -17.79
CA ASN A 117 -11.28 -1.71 -17.44
C ASN A 117 -10.94 -2.71 -16.31
N TRP A 118 -9.66 -2.87 -15.95
CA TRP A 118 -9.20 -3.82 -14.94
C TRP A 118 -8.83 -3.20 -13.59
N LEU A 119 -8.64 -1.87 -13.54
CA LEU A 119 -8.19 -1.15 -12.34
C LEU A 119 -9.29 -0.24 -11.79
N VAL A 120 -9.31 -0.14 -10.47
CA VAL A 120 -10.10 0.83 -9.71
C VAL A 120 -9.12 1.76 -9.00
N PHE A 121 -9.28 3.06 -9.21
CA PHE A 121 -8.47 4.08 -8.57
C PHE A 121 -9.22 4.64 -7.37
N MET A 122 -8.50 4.87 -6.28
CA MET A 122 -9.09 5.38 -5.04
C MET A 122 -8.21 6.43 -4.38
N GLU A 123 -8.85 7.35 -3.66
CA GLU A 123 -8.20 8.46 -2.96
C GLU A 123 -8.74 8.62 -1.53
N LEU A 124 -7.85 8.95 -0.61
CA LEU A 124 -8.13 9.37 0.75
C LEU A 124 -7.52 10.75 1.00
N SER A 125 -8.34 11.68 1.51
CA SER A 125 -7.83 12.91 2.13
C SER A 125 -7.24 12.57 3.49
N LEU A 126 -5.96 12.90 3.69
CA LEU A 126 -5.20 12.57 4.91
C LEU A 126 -5.45 13.61 6.00
#